data_AF-I2E8J2-F1
#
_entry.id   AF-I2E8J2-F1
#
_cell.length_a   1.000
_cell.length_b   1.000
_cell.length_c   1.000
_cell.angle_alpha   90.00
_cell.angle_beta   90.00
_cell.angle_gamma   90.00
#
_symmetry.space_group_name_H-M   'P 1'
#
loop_
_entity.id
_entity.type
_entity.pdbx_description
1 polymer ?
#
loop_
_entity_poly.entity_id
_entity_poly.type
_entity_poly.pdbx_seq_one_letter_code
_entity_poly.pdbx_strand_id
1 'polypeptide(L)'
;MWDPFKDFHVPTSSVSAENSAFVNTRVDWKETQEAHVLKADIPGLKKEEVKVQIEDDRVLQISGERNVEKEDKNDTWHRVDRSSGKFMRRFRLPENAKVEQVKACMEN
;
A
#
# COMPACT_ATOMS: atom_id res chain seq x y z
N MET A 1 26.03 10.77 28.23
CA MET A 1 25.61 9.69 27.33
C MET A 1 25.80 10.17 25.90
N TRP A 2 26.57 9.42 25.11
CA TRP A 2 26.78 9.68 23.69
C TRP A 2 25.55 9.20 22.92
N ASP A 3 24.98 10.04 22.06
CA ASP A 3 23.87 9.66 21.17
C ASP A 3 24.38 9.72 19.72
N PRO A 4 24.61 8.55 19.09
CA PRO A 4 25.23 8.45 17.77
C PRO A 4 24.34 8.96 16.62
N PHE A 5 23.11 9.42 16.91
CA PHE A 5 22.16 9.88 15.89
C PHE A 5 21.95 11.40 15.86
N LYS A 6 22.59 12.16 16.76
CA LYS A 6 22.44 13.63 16.83
C LYS A 6 22.88 14.38 15.57
N ASP A 7 23.79 13.80 14.79
CA ASP A 7 24.35 14.44 13.60
C ASP A 7 23.61 14.05 12.29
N PHE A 8 22.59 13.20 12.35
CA PHE A 8 21.74 12.88 11.19
C PHE A 8 20.64 13.94 11.03
N HIS A 9 21.03 15.17 10.69
CA HIS A 9 20.07 16.21 10.32
C HIS A 9 19.58 16.00 8.89
N VAL A 10 18.53 15.20 8.71
CA VAL A 10 17.80 15.15 7.43
C VAL A 10 16.71 16.22 7.50
N PRO A 11 16.72 17.23 6.61
CA PRO A 11 15.68 18.25 6.62
C PRO A 11 14.33 17.59 6.36
N THR A 12 13.45 17.60 7.37
CA THR A 12 12.03 17.30 7.19
C THR A 12 11.48 18.32 6.20
N SER A 13 11.29 17.88 4.97
CA SER A 13 10.55 18.65 3.98
C SER A 13 9.11 18.68 4.47
N SER A 14 8.63 19.86 4.86
CA SER A 14 7.24 20.12 5.20
C SER A 14 6.39 19.92 3.95
N VAL A 15 5.97 18.68 3.70
CA VAL A 15 4.92 18.38 2.73
C VAL A 15 3.59 18.82 3.33
N SER A 16 3.07 19.92 2.80
CA SER A 16 1.73 20.44 3.05
C SER A 16 0.69 19.31 2.98
N ALA A 17 -0.07 19.17 4.07
CA ALA A 17 -1.12 18.19 4.28
C ALA A 17 -2.38 18.49 3.44
N GLU A 18 -2.27 18.50 2.11
CA GLU A 18 -3.41 18.80 1.22
C GLU A 18 -3.36 17.99 -0.10
N ASN A 19 -2.50 16.98 -0.18
CA ASN A 19 -2.54 15.98 -1.24
C ASN A 19 -2.58 14.63 -0.55
N SER A 20 -3.70 13.90 -0.66
CA SER A 20 -3.81 12.50 -0.21
C SER A 20 -2.60 11.76 -0.75
N ALA A 21 -1.60 11.52 0.10
CA ALA A 21 -0.38 10.83 -0.30
C ALA A 21 -0.80 9.44 -0.73
N PHE A 22 -0.95 9.25 -2.04
CA PHE A 22 -1.19 7.94 -2.61
C PHE A 22 0.05 7.11 -2.26
N VAL A 23 -0.10 6.20 -1.31
CA VAL A 23 0.96 5.24 -1.03
C VAL A 23 1.15 4.44 -2.30
N ASN A 24 2.37 4.49 -2.85
CA ASN A 24 2.68 3.82 -4.11
C ASN A 24 2.83 2.31 -3.87
N THR A 25 1.69 1.62 -3.75
CA THR A 25 1.62 0.17 -3.67
C THR A 25 2.14 -0.42 -4.97
N ARG A 26 3.29 -1.10 -4.89
CA ARG A 26 3.89 -1.80 -6.02
C ARG A 26 3.08 -3.04 -6.31
N VAL A 27 2.83 -3.29 -7.60
CA VAL A 27 2.06 -4.44 -8.04
C VAL A 27 2.73 -5.04 -9.26
N ASP A 28 2.99 -6.34 -9.21
CA ASP A 28 3.41 -7.14 -10.34
C ASP A 28 2.19 -7.86 -10.92
N TRP A 29 2.13 -7.95 -12.24
CA TRP A 29 1.10 -8.68 -12.96
C TRP A 29 1.75 -9.64 -13.94
N LYS A 30 1.42 -10.94 -13.82
CA LYS A 30 1.79 -11.97 -14.79
C LYS A 30 0.56 -12.72 -15.30
N GLU A 31 0.70 -13.30 -16.47
CA GLU A 31 -0.26 -14.21 -17.06
C GLU A 31 0.37 -15.61 -17.16
N THR A 32 -0.43 -16.63 -16.90
CA THR A 32 -0.10 -18.05 -17.06
C THR A 32 -1.14 -18.68 -17.98
N GLN A 33 -0.94 -19.94 -18.38
CA GLN A 33 -1.94 -20.66 -19.18
C GLN A 33 -3.30 -20.81 -18.45
N GLU A 34 -3.30 -20.73 -17.11
CA GLU A 34 -4.48 -20.99 -16.29
C GLU A 34 -5.16 -19.70 -15.79
N ALA A 35 -4.37 -18.67 -15.48
CA ALA A 35 -4.88 -17.46 -14.83
C ALA A 35 -3.95 -16.24 -14.97
N HIS A 36 -4.54 -15.06 -14.76
CA HIS A 36 -3.80 -13.85 -14.40
C HIS A 36 -3.52 -13.83 -12.90
N VAL A 37 -2.30 -13.48 -12.54
CA VAL A 37 -1.85 -13.39 -11.14
C VAL A 37 -1.30 -12.00 -10.89
N LEU A 38 -1.94 -11.27 -9.97
CA LEU A 38 -1.47 -9.98 -9.47
C LEU A 38 -0.89 -10.17 -8.06
N LYS A 39 0.28 -9.59 -7.82
CA LYS A 39 0.94 -9.58 -6.50
C LYS A 39 1.20 -8.15 -6.08
N ALA A 40 0.72 -7.76 -4.91
CA ALA A 40 0.85 -6.39 -4.40
C ALA A 40 1.65 -6.37 -3.10
N ASP A 41 2.61 -5.45 -3.00
CA ASP A 41 3.40 -5.24 -1.79
C ASP A 41 2.67 -4.28 -0.85
N ILE A 42 2.06 -4.83 0.20
CA ILE A 42 1.23 -4.07 1.16
C ILE A 42 1.67 -4.31 2.62
N PRO A 43 2.93 -3.96 2.97
CA PRO A 43 3.44 -4.22 4.31
C PRO A 43 2.73 -3.38 5.38
N GLY A 44 2.61 -3.93 6.58
CA GLY A 44 2.06 -3.23 7.75
C GLY A 44 0.54 -3.04 7.72
N LEU A 45 -0.17 -3.80 6.88
CA LEU A 45 -1.63 -3.85 6.86
C LEU A 45 -2.11 -5.25 7.22
N LYS A 46 -3.26 -5.32 7.86
CA LYS A 46 -3.99 -6.57 8.06
C LYS A 46 -4.92 -6.83 6.88
N LYS A 47 -5.34 -8.08 6.71
CA LYS A 47 -6.24 -8.49 5.63
C LYS A 47 -7.55 -7.69 5.63
N GLU A 48 -8.04 -7.33 6.80
CA GLU A 48 -9.30 -6.59 6.98
C GLU A 48 -9.17 -5.11 6.55
N GLU A 49 -7.95 -4.59 6.46
CA GLU A 49 -7.64 -3.21 6.07
C GLU A 49 -7.42 -3.07 4.55
N VAL A 50 -7.48 -4.19 3.81
CA VAL A 50 -7.31 -4.25 2.36
C VAL A 50 -8.62 -4.67 1.71
N LYS A 51 -9.09 -3.85 0.78
CA LYS A 51 -10.31 -4.10 0.01
C LYS A 51 -9.95 -4.52 -1.41
N VAL A 52 -10.49 -5.65 -1.85
CA VAL A 52 -10.38 -6.13 -3.23
C VAL A 52 -11.78 -6.23 -3.82
N GLN A 53 -12.02 -5.54 -4.94
CA GLN A 53 -13.33 -5.49 -5.57
C GLN A 53 -13.22 -5.55 -7.08
N ILE A 54 -14.28 -6.01 -7.73
CA ILE A 54 -14.46 -5.82 -9.16
C ILE A 54 -15.53 -4.74 -9.35
N GLU A 55 -15.15 -3.66 -10.02
CA GLU A 55 -16.04 -2.58 -10.44
C GLU A 55 -16.64 -2.88 -11.82
N ASP A 56 -17.45 -1.96 -12.33
CA ASP A 56 -17.97 -2.02 -13.69
C ASP A 56 -16.85 -2.17 -14.72
N ASP A 57 -17.20 -2.67 -15.90
CA ASP A 57 -16.24 -2.91 -16.99
C ASP A 57 -15.05 -3.83 -16.62
N ARG A 58 -15.25 -4.74 -15.66
CA ARG A 58 -14.26 -5.76 -15.24
C ARG A 58 -12.97 -5.13 -14.70
N VAL A 59 -13.11 -4.04 -13.93
CA VAL A 59 -11.96 -3.38 -13.31
C VAL A 59 -11.70 -3.98 -11.93
N LEU A 60 -10.56 -4.65 -11.76
CA LEU A 60 -10.06 -5.07 -10.46
C LEU A 60 -9.49 -3.87 -9.72
N GLN A 61 -10.07 -3.55 -8.57
CA GLN A 61 -9.60 -2.52 -7.65
C GLN A 61 -9.02 -3.15 -6.38
N ILE A 62 -7.81 -2.73 -6.03
CA ILE A 62 -7.13 -3.06 -4.77
C ILE A 62 -6.88 -1.75 -4.03
N SER A 63 -7.49 -1.58 -2.85
CA SER A 63 -7.40 -0.36 -2.07
C SER A 63 -7.27 -0.61 -0.57
N GLY A 64 -6.82 0.41 0.15
CA GLY A 64 -6.64 0.37 1.60
C GLY A 64 -5.99 1.64 2.10
N GLU A 65 -5.75 1.73 3.41
CA GLU A 65 -5.16 2.89 4.05
C GLU A 65 -4.11 2.48 5.08
N ARG A 66 -2.87 2.90 4.86
CA ARG A 66 -1.81 2.73 5.85
C ARG A 66 -1.83 3.92 6.79
N ASN A 67 -2.20 3.67 8.04
CA ASN A 67 -2.11 4.67 9.10
C ASN A 67 -0.66 4.83 9.57
N VAL A 68 -0.30 6.04 9.99
CA VAL A 68 0.92 6.26 10.79
C VAL A 68 0.68 5.58 12.14
N GLU A 69 1.68 4.86 12.65
CA GLU A 69 1.67 4.41 14.04
C GLU A 69 1.42 5.63 14.94
N LYS A 70 0.49 5.54 15.90
CA LYS A 70 0.21 6.64 16.81
C LYS A 70 1.49 6.97 17.56
N GLU A 71 2.03 8.16 17.32
CA GLU A 71 3.19 8.68 18.04
C GLU A 71 2.83 8.73 19.53
N ASP A 72 3.52 7.94 20.37
CA ASP A 72 3.47 8.17 21.80
C ASP A 72 4.23 9.48 22.07
N LYS A 73 3.74 10.28 23.01
CA LYS A 73 4.41 11.53 23.40
C LYS A 73 5.80 11.28 24.00
N ASN A 74 6.10 10.04 24.36
CA ASN A 74 7.40 9.62 24.89
C ASN A 74 8.35 9.08 23.81
N ASP A 75 7.93 8.99 22.55
CA ASP A 75 8.76 8.44 21.47
C ASP A 75 9.73 9.50 20.92
N THR A 76 10.98 9.11 20.70
CA THR A 76 11.96 9.92 19.95
C THR A 76 12.21 9.27 18.59
N TRP A 77 11.67 9.89 17.55
CA TRP A 77 11.86 9.44 16.17
C TRP A 77 13.18 9.99 15.61
N HIS A 78 14.13 9.11 15.35
CA HIS A 78 15.39 9.50 14.69
C HIS A 78 15.23 9.67 13.18
N ARG A 79 14.27 8.95 12.56
CA ARG A 79 13.99 8.99 11.12
C ARG A 79 12.64 8.36 10.79
N VAL A 80 11.89 8.97 9.86
CA VAL A 80 10.62 8.45 9.35
C VAL A 80 10.65 8.50 7.81
N ASP A 81 10.91 7.35 7.17
CA ASP A 81 10.85 7.22 5.70
C ASP A 81 9.54 6.55 5.22
N ARG A 82 8.84 5.83 6.09
CA ARG A 82 7.62 5.09 5.74
C ARG A 82 6.49 6.07 5.46
N SER A 83 5.96 6.04 4.24
CA SER A 83 4.78 6.82 3.87
C SER A 83 3.50 6.21 4.49
N SER A 84 2.64 7.07 5.02
CA SER A 84 1.24 6.77 5.35
C SER A 84 0.30 7.34 4.29
N GLY A 85 -0.93 6.82 4.27
CA GLY A 85 -2.00 7.31 3.41
C GLY A 85 -2.76 6.19 2.72
N LYS A 86 -3.72 6.62 1.90
CA LYS A 86 -4.57 5.72 1.11
C LYS A 86 -3.82 5.24 -0.12
N PHE A 87 -4.10 4.02 -0.55
CA PHE A 87 -3.69 3.54 -1.86
C PHE A 87 -4.90 2.99 -2.62
N MET A 88 -4.80 3.10 -3.95
CA MET A 88 -5.79 2.54 -4.86
C MET A 88 -5.10 2.17 -6.16
N ARG A 89 -5.14 0.89 -6.52
CA ARG A 89 -4.62 0.35 -7.77
C ARG A 89 -5.77 -0.27 -8.54
N ARG A 90 -5.90 0.09 -9.81
CA ARG A 90 -6.97 -0.38 -10.69
C ARG A 90 -6.38 -1.06 -11.92
N PHE A 91 -6.91 -2.23 -12.27
CA PHE A 91 -6.48 -3.04 -13.40
C PHE A 91 -7.71 -3.46 -14.20
N ARG A 92 -7.76 -3.11 -15.49
CA ARG A 92 -8.80 -3.62 -16.37
C ARG A 92 -8.46 -5.06 -16.72
N LEU A 93 -9.35 -5.99 -16.35
CA LEU A 93 -9.16 -7.40 -16.65
C LEU A 93 -9.51 -7.68 -18.12
N PRO A 94 -8.82 -8.63 -18.76
CA PRO A 94 -9.13 -9.01 -20.13
C PRO A 94 -10.46 -9.75 -20.25
N GLU A 95 -10.99 -9.83 -21.47
CA GLU A 95 -12.34 -10.36 -21.73
C GLU A 95 -12.50 -11.85 -21.42
N ASN A 96 -11.40 -12.61 -21.40
CA ASN A 96 -11.37 -14.03 -21.05
C ASN A 96 -11.29 -14.29 -19.54
N ALA A 97 -11.11 -13.25 -18.71
CA ALA A 97 -11.04 -13.40 -17.27
C ALA A 97 -12.42 -13.71 -16.66
N LYS A 98 -12.48 -14.78 -15.84
CA LYS A 98 -13.68 -15.21 -15.11
C LYS A 98 -13.81 -14.42 -13.80
N VAL A 99 -14.51 -13.29 -13.87
CA VAL A 99 -14.65 -12.32 -12.78
C VAL A 99 -15.25 -12.94 -11.51
N GLU A 100 -16.21 -13.84 -11.69
CA GLU A 100 -16.89 -14.58 -10.62
C GLU A 100 -15.99 -15.60 -9.89
N GLN A 101 -14.83 -15.92 -10.47
CA GLN A 101 -13.87 -16.88 -9.90
C GLN A 101 -12.64 -16.20 -9.29
N VAL A 102 -12.65 -14.88 -9.16
CA VAL A 102 -11.54 -14.13 -8.55
C VAL A 102 -11.34 -14.58 -7.10
N LYS A 103 -10.09 -14.87 -6.76
CA LYS A 103 -9.67 -15.25 -5.40
C LYS A 103 -8.57 -14.31 -4.94
N ALA A 104 -8.61 -13.94 -3.66
CA ALA A 104 -7.61 -13.10 -3.02
C ALA A 104 -7.03 -13.80 -1.78
N CYS A 105 -5.73 -13.68 -1.63
CA CYS A 105 -4.94 -14.24 -0.54
C CYS A 105 -3.92 -13.18 -0.11
N MET A 106 -3.65 -13.11 1.19
CA MET A 106 -2.65 -12.22 1.77
C MET A 106 -1.82 -13.03 2.76
N GLU A 107 -0.50 -12.96 2.60
CA GLU A 107 0.49 -13.65 3.41
C GLU A 107 1.56 -12.63 3.83
N ASN A 108 2.15 -12.83 5.01
CA ASN A 108 3.21 -11.98 5.58
C ASN A 108 4.55 -12.71 5.52
#